data_AF-A0A2G3PTZ1-F1
#
_entry.id   AF-A0A2G3PTZ1-F1
#
_cell.length_a   1.000
_cell.length_b   1.000
_cell.length_c   1.000
_cell.angle_alpha   90.00
_cell.angle_beta   90.00
_cell.angle_gamma   90.00
#
_symmetry.space_group_name_H-M   'P 1'
#
loop_
_entity.id
_entity.type
_entity.pdbx_description
1 polymer ?
#
loop_
_entity_poly.entity_id
_entity_poly.type
_entity_poly.pdbx_seq_one_letter_code
_entity_poly.pdbx_strand_id
1 'polypeptide(L)'
;MSIYQDPIRFIKCELYSCWIACKNAHASAMKDTQFSQTAATTYALSALSHLMCIKSVYVCNYDKLENTMVESLIHQFDVFCNELITNFCTNHSHQWTDLEFDRLKELVTSSDLIEI
;
A
#
# COMPACT_ATOMS: atom_id res chain seq x y z
N MET A 1 9.61 15.24 20.64
CA MET A 1 10.00 13.83 20.43
C MET A 1 9.96 13.58 18.93
N SER A 2 11.05 13.08 18.34
CA SER A 2 11.13 12.86 16.90
C SER A 2 10.14 11.77 16.47
N ILE A 3 9.50 11.91 15.31
CA ILE A 3 8.58 10.90 14.72
C ILE A 3 9.24 9.53 14.60
N TYR A 4 10.56 9.48 14.45
CA TYR A 4 11.35 8.25 14.30
C TYR A 4 11.67 7.53 15.63
N GLN A 5 11.31 8.11 16.78
CA GLN A 5 11.56 7.50 18.09
C GLN A 5 10.38 6.65 18.58
N ASP A 6 9.21 6.75 17.93
CA ASP A 6 8.01 5.97 18.24
C ASP A 6 7.68 5.05 17.05
N PRO A 7 8.01 3.74 17.14
CA PRO A 7 7.75 2.78 16.07
C PRO A 7 6.28 2.68 15.66
N ILE A 8 5.34 2.86 16.60
CA ILE A 8 3.89 2.81 16.30
C ILE A 8 3.54 4.01 15.43
N ARG A 9 3.96 5.21 15.87
CA ARG A 9 3.70 6.43 15.11
C ARG A 9 4.32 6.40 13.72
N PHE A 10 5.55 5.88 13.61
CA PHE A 10 6.23 5.69 12.33
C PHE A 10 5.41 4.79 11.40
N ILE A 11 5.01 3.60 11.86
CA ILE A 11 4.20 2.67 11.05
C ILE A 11 2.88 3.31 10.62
N LYS A 12 2.18 4.04 11.50
CA LYS A 12 0.95 4.76 11.13
C LYS A 12 1.18 5.76 9.99
N CYS A 13 2.22 6.59 10.10
CA CYS A 13 2.55 7.58 9.07
C CYS A 13 2.92 6.93 7.73
N GLU A 14 3.70 5.85 7.77
CA GLU A 14 4.11 5.12 6.57
C GLU A 14 2.93 4.36 5.94
N LEU A 15 2.03 3.77 6.73
CA LEU A 15 0.81 3.11 6.22
C LEU A 15 -0.09 4.12 5.49
N TYR A 16 -0.24 5.33 6.05
CA TYR A 16 -0.96 6.41 5.38
C TYR A 16 -0.28 6.82 4.06
N SER A 17 1.06 6.94 4.06
CA SER A 17 1.81 7.30 2.85
C SER A 17 1.70 6.20 1.77
N CYS A 18 1.77 4.93 2.18
CA CYS A 18 1.56 3.76 1.33
C CYS A 18 0.14 3.76 0.73
N TRP A 19 -0.88 4.09 1.53
CA TRP A 19 -2.27 4.22 1.08
C TRP A 19 -2.43 5.31 0.02
N ILE A 20 -1.89 6.50 0.25
CA ILE A 20 -1.95 7.59 -0.74
C ILE A 20 -1.26 7.19 -2.05
N ALA A 21 -0.11 6.53 -1.98
CA ALA A 21 0.58 6.02 -3.16
C ALA A 21 -0.28 4.98 -3.90
N CYS A 22 -0.92 4.03 -3.21
CA CYS A 22 -1.80 3.04 -3.83
C CYS A 22 -3.02 3.65 -4.50
N LYS A 23 -3.66 4.65 -3.87
CA LYS A 23 -4.75 5.41 -4.49
C LYS A 23 -4.33 6.07 -5.81
N ASN A 24 -3.15 6.68 -5.81
CA ASN A 24 -2.63 7.34 -7.02
C ASN A 24 -2.24 6.31 -8.10
N ALA A 25 -1.74 5.14 -7.69
CA ALA A 25 -1.44 4.04 -8.58
C ALA A 25 -2.70 3.53 -9.28
N HIS A 26 -3.74 3.19 -8.51
CA HIS A 26 -5.04 2.74 -9.04
C HIS A 26 -5.67 3.80 -9.95
N ALA A 27 -5.77 5.05 -9.48
CA ALA A 27 -6.35 6.14 -10.28
C ALA A 27 -5.59 6.42 -11.58
N SER A 28 -4.28 6.13 -11.63
CA SER A 28 -3.49 6.22 -12.85
C SER A 28 -3.69 5.00 -13.75
N ALA A 29 -3.83 3.81 -13.17
CA ALA A 29 -4.04 2.56 -13.89
C ALA A 29 -5.39 2.49 -14.62
N MET A 30 -6.42 3.12 -14.05
CA MET A 30 -7.76 3.17 -14.66
C MET A 30 -7.89 4.17 -15.82
N LYS A 31 -6.82 4.92 -16.15
CA LYS A 31 -6.81 5.88 -17.25
C LYS A 31 -6.19 5.25 -18.49
N ASP A 32 -6.80 5.47 -19.64
CA ASP A 32 -6.21 5.11 -20.93
C ASP A 32 -5.49 6.33 -21.54
N THR A 33 -4.28 6.61 -21.03
CA THR A 33 -3.44 7.71 -21.54
C THR A 33 -1.99 7.24 -21.74
N GLN A 34 -1.24 7.90 -22.62
CA GLN A 34 0.13 7.51 -22.96
C GLN A 34 1.05 7.27 -21.76
N PHE A 35 0.87 8.01 -20.66
CA PHE A 35 1.71 7.92 -19.46
C PHE A 35 1.02 7.27 -18.25
N SER A 36 -0.21 6.76 -18.42
CA SER A 36 -1.00 6.13 -17.36
C SER A 36 -0.25 4.97 -16.69
N GLN A 37 0.24 4.02 -17.48
CA GLN A 37 0.97 2.85 -17.03
C GLN A 37 2.24 3.26 -16.26
N THR A 38 3.05 4.14 -16.82
CA THR A 38 4.28 4.62 -16.16
C THR A 38 3.99 5.31 -14.83
N ALA A 39 2.97 6.16 -14.77
CA ALA A 39 2.54 6.81 -13.55
C ALA A 39 2.06 5.78 -12.52
N ALA A 40 1.20 4.84 -12.93
CA ALA A 40 0.66 3.79 -12.08
C ALA A 40 1.77 2.92 -11.46
N THR A 41 2.72 2.44 -12.28
CA THR A 41 3.85 1.64 -11.79
C THR A 41 4.79 2.43 -10.90
N THR A 42 5.00 3.72 -11.17
CA THR A 42 5.82 4.59 -10.32
C THR A 42 5.20 4.77 -8.94
N TYR A 43 3.89 5.00 -8.87
CA TYR A 43 3.18 5.07 -7.60
C TYR A 43 3.15 3.72 -6.86
N ALA A 44 2.99 2.60 -7.57
CA ALA A 44 3.07 1.27 -6.97
C ALA A 44 4.46 0.99 -6.37
N LEU A 45 5.53 1.37 -7.07
CA LEU A 45 6.89 1.28 -6.53
C LEU A 45 7.10 2.19 -5.30
N SER A 46 6.52 3.40 -5.31
CA SER A 46 6.51 4.28 -4.14
C SER A 46 5.81 3.62 -2.95
N ALA A 47 4.65 2.98 -3.18
CA ALA A 47 3.92 2.26 -2.14
C ALA A 47 4.74 1.09 -1.57
N LEU A 48 5.37 0.29 -2.44
CA LEU A 48 6.26 -0.81 -2.03
C LEU A 48 7.47 -0.31 -1.22
N SER A 49 8.02 0.86 -1.54
CA SER A 49 9.09 1.47 -0.75
C SER A 49 8.65 1.77 0.68
N HIS A 50 7.49 2.42 0.86
CA HIS A 50 6.89 2.64 2.19
C HIS A 50 6.61 1.31 2.89
N LEU A 51 6.10 0.32 2.16
CA LEU A 51 5.84 -1.02 2.69
C LEU A 51 7.11 -1.71 3.22
N MET A 52 8.25 -1.55 2.54
CA MET A 52 9.52 -2.08 3.02
C MET A 52 9.98 -1.39 4.31
N CYS A 53 9.80 -0.07 4.42
CA CYS A 53 10.06 0.67 5.66
C CYS A 53 9.19 0.15 6.82
N ILE A 54 7.89 -0.05 6.58
CA ILE A 54 6.96 -0.62 7.56
C ILE A 54 7.41 -2.02 7.98
N LYS A 55 7.64 -2.93 7.02
CA LYS A 55 8.08 -4.31 7.28
C LYS A 55 9.36 -4.33 8.13
N SER A 56 10.33 -3.48 7.81
CA SER A 56 11.59 -3.37 8.55
C SER A 56 11.36 -2.96 10.01
N VAL A 57 10.58 -1.90 10.26
CA VAL A 57 10.29 -1.44 11.63
C VAL A 57 9.42 -2.43 12.40
N TYR A 58 8.42 -3.01 11.75
CA TYR A 58 7.52 -4.01 12.31
C TYR A 58 8.29 -5.24 12.81
N VAL A 59 9.13 -5.84 11.95
CA VAL A 59 9.92 -7.04 12.31
C VAL A 59 10.95 -6.73 13.39
N CYS A 60 11.63 -5.57 13.31
CA CYS A 60 12.62 -5.19 14.34
C CYS A 60 12.00 -4.90 15.72
N ASN A 61 10.69 -4.72 15.81
CA ASN A 61 9.98 -4.39 17.05
C ASN A 61 8.76 -5.31 17.28
N TYR A 62 8.80 -6.54 16.74
CA TYR A 62 7.65 -7.43 16.67
C TYR A 62 6.98 -7.65 18.04
N ASP A 63 7.75 -7.90 19.09
CA ASP A 63 7.26 -8.10 20.46
C ASP A 63 6.35 -6.99 21.01
N LYS A 64 6.44 -5.78 20.44
CA LYS A 64 5.65 -4.60 20.84
C LYS A 64 4.59 -4.21 19.82
N LEU A 65 4.75 -4.65 18.57
CA LEU A 65 3.96 -4.20 17.44
C LEU A 65 3.07 -5.28 16.86
N GLU A 66 3.19 -6.54 17.32
CA GLU A 66 2.38 -7.67 16.89
C GLU A 66 0.90 -7.28 16.82
N ASN A 67 0.39 -7.25 15.59
CA ASN A 67 -0.96 -6.80 15.31
C ASN A 67 -1.44 -7.38 13.98
N THR A 68 -2.41 -8.28 14.05
CA THR A 68 -2.98 -8.97 12.89
C THR A 68 -3.60 -8.01 11.86
N MET A 69 -4.11 -6.85 12.26
CA MET A 69 -4.61 -5.83 11.34
C MET A 69 -3.46 -5.19 10.55
N VAL A 70 -2.34 -4.89 11.21
CA VAL A 70 -1.13 -4.36 10.55
C VAL A 70 -0.57 -5.39 9.56
N GLU A 71 -0.53 -6.67 9.94
CA GLU A 71 -0.09 -7.75 9.05
C GLU A 71 -1.00 -7.90 7.83
N SER A 72 -2.32 -7.84 8.04
CA SER A 72 -3.31 -7.90 6.97
C SER A 72 -3.15 -6.73 6.01
N LEU A 73 -2.93 -5.52 6.52
CA LEU A 73 -2.66 -4.33 5.70
C LEU A 73 -1.38 -4.48 4.90
N ILE A 74 -0.29 -4.90 5.56
CA ILE A 74 1.01 -5.14 4.89
C ILE A 74 0.83 -6.12 3.74
N HIS A 75 0.10 -7.22 3.98
CA HIS A 75 -0.18 -8.22 2.95
C HIS A 75 -0.99 -7.64 1.79
N GLN A 76 -2.11 -6.97 2.07
CA GLN A 76 -3.01 -6.49 1.03
C GLN A 76 -2.37 -5.35 0.19
N PHE A 77 -1.52 -4.51 0.79
CA PHE A 77 -0.71 -3.54 0.05
C PHE A 77 0.21 -4.22 -0.97
N ASP A 78 0.86 -5.31 -0.55
CA ASP A 78 1.76 -6.10 -1.40
C ASP A 78 0.98 -6.76 -2.54
N VAL A 79 -0.16 -7.39 -2.23
CA VAL A 79 -1.05 -8.04 -3.21
C VAL A 79 -1.50 -7.05 -4.27
N PHE A 80 -2.05 -5.90 -3.88
CA PHE A 80 -2.50 -4.88 -4.83
C PHE A 80 -1.35 -4.37 -5.72
N CYS A 81 -0.20 -4.03 -5.14
CA CYS A 81 0.91 -3.48 -5.92
C CYS A 81 1.46 -4.50 -6.93
N ASN A 82 1.63 -5.76 -6.52
CA ASN A 82 2.12 -6.82 -7.40
C ASN A 82 1.10 -7.20 -8.47
N GLU A 83 -0.19 -7.22 -8.14
CA GLU A 83 -1.26 -7.43 -9.10
C GLU A 83 -1.27 -6.34 -10.17
N LEU A 84 -1.22 -5.06 -9.77
CA LEU A 84 -1.15 -3.93 -10.70
C LEU A 84 0.06 -4.02 -11.64
N ILE A 85 1.24 -4.32 -11.11
CA ILE A 85 2.46 -4.45 -11.92
C ILE A 85 2.33 -5.65 -12.87
N THR A 86 1.86 -6.80 -12.37
CA THR A 86 1.65 -8.01 -13.16
C THR A 86 0.63 -7.80 -14.26
N ASN A 87 -0.43 -7.04 -13.97
CA ASN A 87 -1.45 -6.62 -14.91
C ASN A 87 -0.85 -5.93 -16.13
N PHE A 88 0.00 -4.94 -15.90
CA PHE A 88 0.69 -4.25 -16.99
C PHE A 88 1.75 -5.11 -17.69
N CYS A 89 2.40 -6.05 -17.00
CA CYS A 89 3.36 -6.95 -17.62
C CYS A 89 2.71 -8.00 -18.54
N THR A 90 1.52 -8.48 -18.17
CA THR A 90 0.82 -9.57 -18.87
C THR A 90 -0.35 -9.08 -19.72
N ASN A 91 -0.66 -7.78 -19.66
CA ASN A 91 -1.73 -7.11 -20.37
C ASN A 91 -3.09 -7.81 -20.21
N HIS A 92 -3.44 -8.18 -18.97
CA HIS A 92 -4.74 -8.78 -18.67
C HIS A 92 -5.72 -7.74 -18.10
N SER A 93 -6.99 -8.11 -17.93
CA SER A 93 -8.05 -7.18 -17.55
C SER A 93 -7.80 -6.49 -16.20
N HIS A 94 -8.04 -5.18 -16.11
CA HIS A 94 -7.95 -4.40 -14.87
C HIS A 94 -8.94 -4.83 -13.77
N GLN A 95 -9.89 -5.74 -14.07
CA GLN A 95 -10.86 -6.23 -13.09
C GLN A 95 -10.23 -6.78 -11.81
N TRP A 96 -9.12 -7.52 -11.95
CA TRP A 96 -8.42 -8.06 -10.79
C TRP A 96 -7.70 -6.98 -9.99
N THR A 97 -7.04 -6.04 -10.69
CA THR A 97 -6.42 -4.87 -10.06
C THR A 97 -7.45 -4.00 -9.32
N ASP A 98 -8.64 -3.82 -9.88
CA ASP A 98 -9.73 -3.07 -9.26
C ASP A 98 -10.27 -3.80 -8.01
N LEU A 99 -10.46 -5.12 -8.11
CA LEU A 99 -10.89 -5.96 -6.99
C LEU A 99 -9.89 -5.94 -5.82
N GLU A 100 -8.59 -6.07 -6.09
CA GLU A 100 -7.57 -6.01 -5.02
C GLU A 100 -7.46 -4.62 -4.41
N PHE A 101 -7.72 -3.56 -5.18
CA PHE A 101 -7.78 -2.21 -4.66
C PHE A 101 -9.01 -1.99 -3.76
N ASP A 102 -10.18 -2.51 -4.13
CA ASP A 102 -11.37 -2.42 -3.30
C ASP A 102 -11.20 -3.16 -1.98
N ARG A 103 -10.61 -4.37 -2.00
CA ARG A 103 -10.25 -5.10 -0.78
C ARG A 103 -9.28 -4.31 0.11
N LEU A 104 -8.26 -3.69 -0.49
CA LEU A 104 -7.33 -2.82 0.24
C LEU A 104 -8.07 -1.65 0.88
N LYS A 105 -8.94 -0.98 0.12
CA LYS A 105 -9.73 0.16 0.59
C LYS A 105 -10.66 -0.22 1.74
N GLU A 106 -11.34 -1.36 1.66
CA GLU A 106 -12.17 -1.89 2.75
C GLU A 106 -11.35 -2.10 4.01
N LEU A 107 -10.19 -2.76 3.89
CA LEU A 107 -9.31 -3.05 5.02
C LEU A 107 -8.80 -1.76 5.67
N VAL A 108 -8.33 -0.82 4.86
CA VAL A 108 -7.83 0.49 5.30
C VAL A 108 -8.96 1.26 5.99
N THR A 109 -10.18 1.25 5.45
CA THR A 109 -11.37 1.92 6.05
C THR A 109 -11.82 1.27 7.36
N SER A 110 -11.71 -0.06 7.46
CA SER A 110 -12.03 -0.82 8.68
C SER A 110 -10.99 -0.67 9.78
N SER A 111 -9.80 -0.19 9.42
CA SER A 111 -8.73 0.07 10.38
C SER A 111 -8.85 1.48 10.92
N ASP A 112 -8.75 1.66 12.24
CA ASP A 112 -8.68 2.97 12.91
C ASP A 112 -7.43 3.79 12.52
N LEU A 113 -6.67 3.37 11.51
CA LEU A 113 -5.43 3.98 11.06
C LEU A 113 -5.65 5.19 10.14
N ILE A 114 -6.86 5.43 9.64
CA ILE A 114 -7.20 6.64 8.84
C ILE A 114 -7.90 7.73 9.65
N GLU A 115 -8.45 7.45 10.84
CA GLU A 115 -9.06 8.51 11.64
C GLU A 115 -7.98 9.36 12.34
N ILE A 116 -7.73 10.53 11.74
CA ILE A 116 -6.97 11.65 12.32
C ILE A 116 -7.87 12.41 13.28
#